data_AF-A0A377TJ02-F1
#
_entry.id   AF-A0A377TJ02-F1
#
_cell.length_a   1.000
_cell.length_b   1.000
_cell.length_c   1.000
_cell.angle_alpha   90.00
_cell.angle_beta   90.00
_cell.angle_gamma   90.00
#
_symmetry.space_group_name_H-M   'P 1'
#
loop_
_entity.id
_entity.type
_entity.pdbx_description
1 polymer ?
#
loop_
_entity_poly.entity_id
_entity_poly.type
_entity_poly.pdbx_seq_one_letter_code
_entity_poly.pdbx_strand_id
1 'polypeptide(L)'
;MGSGYFRSLSQTLFPSPDFDVDSLNEWDVSHQLASLARRPLLLWHGDADDVVPPEETFRLEQALRQADLAARLTCVWQKGVRHRITPEALATTVAFFQQHL
;
A
#
# COMPACT_ATOMS: atom_id res chain seq x y z
N MET A 1 4.08 3.40 -0.75
CA MET A 1 4.90 3.24 0.48
C MET A 1 4.16 2.35 1.44
N GLY A 2 4.59 1.08 1.57
CA GLY A 2 4.11 0.08 2.52
C GLY A 2 2.61 -0.17 2.49
N SER A 3 2.18 -1.37 2.13
CA SER A 3 0.80 -1.83 2.31
C SER A 3 0.24 -1.71 3.73
N GLY A 4 1.07 -1.37 4.71
CA GLY A 4 0.69 -1.23 6.11
C GLY A 4 0.88 -2.50 6.93
N TYR A 5 1.51 -3.55 6.37
CA TYR A 5 1.96 -4.72 7.15
C TYR A 5 3.22 -4.40 7.95
N PHE A 6 3.12 -3.44 8.87
CA PHE A 6 4.26 -2.89 9.60
C PHE A 6 5.04 -3.95 10.36
N ARG A 7 4.37 -4.96 10.94
CA ARG A 7 5.02 -6.02 11.71
C ARG A 7 5.97 -6.87 10.86
N SER A 8 5.55 -7.28 9.66
CA SER A 8 6.42 -8.05 8.76
C SER A 8 7.43 -7.16 8.04
N LEU A 9 7.02 -5.96 7.64
CA LEU A 9 7.87 -5.06 6.86
C LEU A 9 9.04 -4.52 7.68
N SER A 10 8.87 -4.23 8.97
CA SER A 10 9.96 -3.75 9.83
C SER A 10 11.08 -4.77 10.04
N GLN A 11 10.86 -6.05 9.71
CA GLN A 11 11.87 -7.10 9.80
C GLN A 11 12.81 -7.13 8.58
N THR A 12 12.41 -6.51 7.47
CA THR A 12 13.15 -6.55 6.19
C THR A 12 13.54 -5.16 5.70
N LEU A 13 12.67 -4.17 5.89
CA LEU A 13 12.87 -2.78 5.48
C LEU A 13 13.37 -1.96 6.67
N PHE A 14 14.69 -1.72 6.70
CA PHE A 14 15.40 -1.03 7.79
C PHE A 14 15.22 -1.71 9.17
N PRO A 15 15.61 -2.99 9.31
CA PRO A 15 15.44 -3.72 10.56
C PRO A 15 16.25 -3.11 11.72
N SER A 16 15.62 -3.07 12.89
CA SER A 16 16.26 -2.67 14.16
C SER A 16 16.15 -3.84 15.14
N PRO A 17 17.28 -4.49 15.53
CA PRO A 17 17.26 -5.68 16.38
C PRO A 17 16.61 -5.49 17.76
N ASP A 18 16.72 -4.28 18.32
CA ASP A 18 16.20 -3.94 19.65
C ASP A 18 14.79 -3.35 19.61
N PHE A 19 14.18 -3.26 18.43
CA PHE A 19 12.85 -2.71 18.28
C PHE A 19 11.79 -3.76 18.64
N ASP A 20 10.86 -3.39 19.52
CA ASP A 20 9.71 -4.21 19.85
C ASP A 20 8.71 -4.22 18.68
N VAL A 21 8.82 -5.21 17.81
CA VAL A 21 7.96 -5.37 16.64
C VAL A 21 6.50 -5.60 17.02
N ASP A 22 6.23 -6.21 18.17
CA ASP A 22 4.85 -6.50 18.58
C ASP A 22 4.09 -5.22 18.95
N SER A 23 4.80 -4.14 19.31
CA SER A 23 4.22 -2.80 19.46
C SER A 23 3.57 -2.25 18.18
N LEU A 24 3.93 -2.78 17.00
CA LEU A 24 3.34 -2.38 15.71
C LEU A 24 2.01 -3.07 15.41
N ASN A 25 1.63 -4.10 16.19
CA ASN A 25 0.49 -4.94 15.86
C ASN A 25 -0.85 -4.18 15.83
N GLU A 26 -1.01 -3.16 16.69
CA GLU A 26 -2.18 -2.28 16.69
C GLU A 26 -2.35 -1.53 15.36
N TRP A 27 -1.24 -1.18 14.72
CA TRP A 27 -1.20 -0.36 13.51
C TRP A 27 -1.17 -1.20 12.23
N ASP A 28 -1.08 -2.53 12.35
CA ASP A 28 -0.94 -3.42 11.21
C ASP A 28 -2.23 -3.51 10.38
N VAL A 29 -2.08 -3.37 9.06
CA VAL A 29 -3.20 -3.36 8.11
C VAL A 29 -3.99 -4.67 8.08
N SER A 30 -3.39 -5.78 8.51
CA SER A 30 -4.00 -7.10 8.51
C SER A 30 -5.35 -7.15 9.25
N HIS A 31 -5.51 -6.31 10.27
CA HIS A 31 -6.74 -6.19 11.05
C HIS A 31 -7.63 -4.99 10.64
N GLN A 32 -7.21 -4.20 9.65
CA GLN A 32 -7.87 -2.96 9.25
C GLN A 32 -8.44 -2.96 7.83
N LEU A 33 -8.37 -4.09 7.10
CA LEU A 33 -8.84 -4.20 5.70
C LEU A 33 -10.27 -3.70 5.50
N ALA A 34 -11.20 -4.09 6.39
CA ALA A 34 -12.59 -3.64 6.32
C ALA A 34 -12.71 -2.12 6.50
N SER A 35 -11.89 -1.52 7.38
CA SER A 35 -11.86 -0.07 7.58
C SER A 35 -11.38 0.66 6.32
N LEU A 36 -10.31 0.17 5.69
CA LEU A 36 -9.78 0.72 4.44
C LEU A 36 -10.82 0.67 3.30
N ALA A 37 -11.51 -0.47 3.16
CA ALA A 37 -12.49 -0.69 2.10
C ALA A 37 -13.77 0.16 2.22
N ARG A 38 -14.01 0.82 3.36
CA ARG A 38 -15.19 1.66 3.57
C ARG A 38 -15.19 2.93 2.72
N ARG A 39 -14.08 3.30 2.10
CA ARG A 39 -13.94 4.50 1.25
C ARG A 39 -13.29 4.12 -0.08
N PRO A 40 -13.43 4.93 -1.14
CA PRO A 40 -12.60 4.77 -2.32
C PRO A 40 -11.12 4.75 -1.91
N LEU A 41 -10.39 3.73 -2.36
CA LEU A 41 -8.97 3.53 -2.05
C LEU A 41 -8.16 3.47 -3.34
N LEU A 42 -7.15 4.32 -3.45
CA LEU A 42 -6.17 4.30 -4.53
C LEU A 42 -4.86 3.67 -4.03
N LEU A 43 -4.42 2.60 -4.67
CA LEU A 43 -3.07 2.06 -4.54
C LEU A 43 -2.30 2.40 -5.82
N TRP A 44 -1.21 3.16 -5.68
CA TRP A 44 -0.27 3.42 -6.78
C TRP A 44 1.12 2.95 -6.38
N HIS A 45 1.83 2.28 -7.29
CA HIS A 45 3.23 1.88 -7.07
C HIS A 45 3.99 1.74 -8.38
N GLY A 46 5.29 2.03 -8.36
CA GLY A 46 6.20 1.74 -9.46
C GLY A 46 6.73 0.32 -9.38
N ASP A 47 6.67 -0.46 -10.47
CA ASP A 47 7.06 -1.88 -10.44
C ASP A 47 8.58 -2.13 -10.30
N ALA A 48 9.39 -1.08 -10.35
CA ALA A 48 10.84 -1.13 -10.21
C ALA A 48 11.32 -0.41 -8.94
N ASP A 49 10.44 -0.15 -7.97
CA ASP A 49 10.81 0.46 -6.69
C ASP A 49 11.79 -0.45 -5.93
N ASP A 50 13.02 0.04 -5.78
CA ASP A 50 14.15 -0.63 -5.14
C ASP A 50 14.33 -0.25 -3.68
N VAL A 51 13.51 0.68 -3.16
CA VAL A 51 13.56 1.13 -1.77
C VAL A 51 12.38 0.56 -0.98
N VAL A 52 11.17 0.61 -1.54
CA VAL A 52 9.98 0.02 -0.94
C VAL A 52 9.44 -1.05 -1.89
N PRO A 53 9.67 -2.34 -1.56
CA PRO A 53 9.36 -3.43 -2.47
C PRO A 53 7.88 -3.43 -2.91
N PRO A 54 7.58 -3.55 -4.22
CA PRO A 54 6.21 -3.53 -4.75
C PRO A 54 5.34 -4.68 -4.23
N GLU A 55 5.95 -5.79 -3.79
CA GLU A 55 5.30 -6.98 -3.26
C GLU A 55 4.37 -6.64 -2.10
N GLU A 56 4.73 -5.65 -1.29
CA GLU A 56 3.90 -5.21 -0.18
C GLU A 56 2.58 -4.61 -0.68
N THR A 57 2.62 -3.68 -1.64
CA THR A 57 1.40 -3.11 -2.24
C THR A 57 0.57 -4.20 -2.94
N PHE A 58 1.23 -5.15 -3.61
CA PHE A 58 0.56 -6.28 -4.24
C PHE A 58 -0.14 -7.19 -3.21
N ARG A 59 0.50 -7.46 -2.08
CA ARG A 59 -0.07 -8.24 -0.98
C ARG A 59 -1.36 -7.61 -0.44
N LEU A 60 -1.40 -6.27 -0.26
CA LEU A 60 -2.61 -5.58 0.17
C LEU A 60 -3.73 -5.66 -0.87
N GLU A 61 -3.41 -5.47 -2.15
CA GLU A 61 -4.37 -5.65 -3.24
C GLU A 61 -4.98 -7.06 -3.19
N GLN A 62 -4.16 -8.09 -3.07
CA GLN A 62 -4.63 -9.48 -2.98
C GLN A 62 -5.47 -9.72 -1.73
N ALA A 63 -5.07 -9.21 -0.57
CA ALA A 63 -5.82 -9.36 0.68
C ALA A 63 -7.21 -8.73 0.60
N LEU A 64 -7.32 -7.52 0.02
CA LEU A 64 -8.61 -6.86 -0.20
C LEU A 64 -9.48 -7.63 -1.20
N ARG A 65 -8.91 -8.16 -2.28
CA ARG A 65 -9.65 -8.96 -3.27
C ARG A 65 -10.15 -10.29 -2.69
N GLN A 66 -9.29 -11.01 -1.98
CA GLN A 66 -9.63 -12.31 -1.37
C GLN A 66 -10.68 -12.18 -0.26
N ALA A 67 -10.71 -11.03 0.43
CA ALA A 67 -11.72 -10.72 1.44
C ALA A 67 -13.04 -10.15 0.87
N ASP A 68 -13.20 -10.06 -0.46
CA ASP A 68 -14.32 -9.40 -1.13
C ASP A 68 -14.51 -7.91 -0.73
N LEU A 69 -13.40 -7.25 -0.43
CA LEU A 69 -13.33 -5.85 0.01
C LEU A 69 -12.77 -4.90 -1.06
N ALA A 70 -12.61 -5.39 -2.29
CA ALA A 70 -12.00 -4.62 -3.39
C ALA A 70 -12.99 -3.81 -4.23
N ALA A 71 -14.28 -3.74 -3.86
CA ALA A 71 -15.31 -3.08 -4.66
C ALA A 71 -15.04 -1.58 -4.94
N ARG A 72 -14.25 -0.92 -4.08
CA ARG A 72 -13.89 0.51 -4.19
C ARG A 72 -12.38 0.73 -4.35
N LEU A 73 -11.66 -0.33 -4.75
CA LEU A 73 -10.22 -0.34 -4.89
C LEU A 73 -9.83 0.01 -6.34
N THR A 74 -8.99 1.03 -6.48
CA THR A 74 -8.29 1.36 -7.72
C THR A 74 -6.81 1.07 -7.54
N CYS A 75 -6.26 0.17 -8.35
CA CYS A 75 -4.83 -0.13 -8.37
C CYS A 75 -4.17 0.37 -9.66
N VAL A 76 -3.05 1.06 -9.52
CA VAL A 76 -2.27 1.60 -10.64
C VAL A 76 -0.80 1.23 -10.47
N TRP A 77 -0.31 0.41 -11.40
CA TRP A 77 1.08 -0.04 -11.44
C TRP A 77 1.81 0.65 -12.58
N GLN A 78 2.87 1.41 -12.29
CA GLN A 78 3.63 2.12 -13.32
C GLN A 78 4.94 1.38 -13.66
N LYS A 79 5.06 0.96 -14.92
CA LYS A 79 6.20 0.18 -15.42
C LYS A 79 7.51 0.99 -15.46
N GLY A 80 8.60 0.40 -15.01
CA GLY A 80 9.95 0.95 -14.99
C GLY A 80 10.15 2.10 -14.00
N VAL A 81 9.21 2.33 -13.09
CA VAL A 81 9.29 3.42 -12.11
C VAL A 81 9.88 2.90 -10.81
N ARG A 82 10.99 3.51 -10.40
CA ARG A 82 11.67 3.26 -9.12
C ARG A 82 11.02 4.07 -7.98
N HIS A 83 11.73 4.25 -6.86
CA HIS A 83 11.25 5.02 -5.72
C HIS A 83 11.11 6.53 -5.99
N ARG A 84 10.06 6.94 -6.72
CA ARG A 84 9.73 8.34 -7.00
C ARG A 84 8.25 8.50 -7.30
N ILE A 85 7.70 9.67 -6.97
CA ILE A 85 6.37 10.08 -7.43
C ILE A 85 6.52 10.75 -8.80
N THR A 86 5.84 10.21 -9.82
CA THR A 86 5.88 10.72 -11.19
C THR A 86 4.79 11.76 -11.44
N PRO A 87 4.90 12.60 -12.49
CA PRO A 87 3.80 13.46 -12.92
C PRO A 87 2.53 12.68 -13.24
N GLU A 88 2.64 11.48 -13.82
CA GLU A 88 1.50 10.61 -14.08
C GLU A 88 0.84 10.14 -12.77
N ALA A 89 1.62 9.74 -11.76
CA ALA A 89 1.10 9.37 -10.45
C ALA A 89 0.33 10.51 -9.78
N LEU A 90 0.85 11.75 -9.90
CA LEU A 90 0.16 12.94 -9.40
C LEU A 90 -1.14 13.19 -10.17
N ALA A 91 -1.12 13.12 -11.50
CA ALA A 91 -2.30 13.31 -12.33
C ALA A 91 -3.39 12.26 -12.00
N THR A 92 -3.01 10.99 -11.85
CA THR A 92 -3.91 9.91 -11.39
C THR A 92 -4.50 10.21 -10.02
N THR A 93 -3.69 10.70 -9.08
CA THR A 93 -4.15 11.04 -7.72
C THR A 93 -5.16 12.19 -7.73
N VAL A 94 -4.89 13.25 -8.51
CA VAL A 94 -5.81 14.39 -8.66
C VAL A 94 -7.13 13.93 -9.29
N ALA A 95 -7.08 13.15 -10.37
CA ALA A 95 -8.28 12.62 -11.02
C ALA A 95 -9.11 11.74 -10.08
N PHE A 96 -8.44 10.89 -9.29
CA PHE A 96 -9.09 10.06 -8.28
C PHE A 96 -9.84 10.90 -7.24
N PHE A 97 -9.22 11.96 -6.73
CA PHE A 97 -9.88 12.86 -5.78
C PHE A 97 -11.03 13.62 -6.42
N GLN A 98 -10.89 14.14 -7.64
CA GLN A 98 -11.97 14.82 -8.37
C GLN A 98 -13.21 13.93 -8.57
N GLN A 99 -13.02 12.61 -8.66
CA GLN A 99 -14.11 11.65 -8.82
C GLN A 99 -14.81 11.28 -7.50
N HIS A 100 -14.11 11.41 -6.36
CA HIS A 100 -14.52 10.78 -5.09
C HIS A 100 -14.65 11.75 -3.89
N LEU A 101 -14.28 13.01 -4.06
CA LEU A 101 -14.51 14.12 -3.11
C LEU A 101 -15.54 15.10 -3.68
#